data_AF-A0A4S4CK39-F1
#
_entry.id   AF-A0A4S4CK39-F1
#
_cell.length_a   1.000
_cell.length_b   1.000
_cell.length_c   1.000
_cell.angle_alpha   90.00
_cell.angle_beta   90.00
_cell.angle_gamma   90.00
#
_symmetry.space_group_name_H-M   'P 1'
#
loop_
_entity.id
_entity.type
_entity.pdbx_description
1 polymer ?
#
loop_
_entity_poly.entity_id
_entity_poly.type
_entity_poly.pdbx_seq_one_letter_code
_entity_poly.pdbx_strand_id
1 'polypeptide(L)'
;MGEVTILGGAGYGMDDQEFMDALDFENAWHIHLDEPRAAHLRELEAAGRRVWPTMSTHDEPLMFTINVWSADHRLLAQSNPAPYPAEDEQIREMFDQAARRLVNDPRY
;
A
#
# COMPACT_ATOMS: atom_id res chain seq x y z
N MET A 1 20.82 -2.85 -7.49
CA MET A 1 19.81 -1.95 -6.90
C MET A 1 18.56 -2.80 -6.80
N GLY A 2 18.12 -3.16 -5.60
CA GLY A 2 16.96 -4.02 -5.39
C GLY A 2 15.69 -3.21 -5.53
N GLU A 3 14.94 -3.43 -6.60
CA GLU A 3 13.61 -2.88 -6.81
C GLU A 3 12.60 -3.87 -6.22
N VAL A 4 11.65 -3.39 -5.41
CA VAL A 4 10.55 -4.22 -4.89
C VAL A 4 9.24 -3.64 -5.37
N THR A 5 8.62 -4.34 -6.32
CA THR A 5 7.27 -4.08 -6.81
C THR A 5 6.25 -4.54 -5.78
N ILE A 6 5.39 -3.62 -5.32
CA ILE A 6 4.23 -3.95 -4.49
C ILE A 6 2.99 -3.81 -5.36
N LEU A 7 2.23 -4.89 -5.54
CA LEU A 7 0.96 -4.87 -6.28
C LEU A 7 -0.09 -4.10 -5.47
N GLY A 8 -0.68 -3.08 -6.08
CA GLY A 8 -1.80 -2.34 -5.51
C GLY A 8 -3.12 -3.04 -5.77
N GLY A 9 -4.12 -2.72 -4.96
CA GLY A 9 -5.49 -3.22 -5.10
C GLY A 9 -6.52 -2.10 -4.98
N ALA A 10 -7.62 -2.19 -5.72
CA ALA A 10 -8.78 -1.34 -5.53
C ALA A 10 -9.69 -1.90 -4.43
N GLY A 11 -10.19 -1.03 -3.55
CA GLY A 11 -11.02 -1.43 -2.41
C GLY A 11 -12.52 -1.29 -2.67
N TYR A 12 -13.26 -2.41 -2.52
CA TYR A 12 -14.72 -2.61 -2.31
C TYR A 12 -15.73 -1.68 -3.04
N GLY A 13 -16.61 -2.31 -3.83
CA GLY A 13 -17.81 -1.67 -4.41
C GLY A 13 -17.97 -1.84 -5.93
N MET A 14 -17.08 -2.60 -6.56
CA MET A 14 -17.07 -2.87 -8.00
C MET A 14 -17.88 -4.13 -8.32
N ASP A 15 -18.53 -4.16 -9.47
CA ASP A 15 -19.06 -5.42 -10.01
C ASP A 15 -17.93 -6.32 -10.54
N ASP A 16 -18.24 -7.57 -10.87
CA ASP A 16 -17.24 -8.56 -11.28
C ASP A 16 -16.41 -8.13 -12.50
N GLN A 17 -16.95 -7.28 -13.40
CA GLN A 17 -16.22 -6.82 -14.58
C GLN A 17 -15.36 -5.59 -14.25
N GLU A 18 -15.89 -4.64 -13.49
CA GLU A 18 -15.10 -3.50 -12.98
C GLU A 18 -13.95 -3.97 -12.08
N PHE A 19 -14.16 -5.04 -11.31
CA PHE A 19 -13.13 -5.68 -10.51
C PHE A 19 -12.09 -6.40 -11.36
N MET A 20 -12.49 -7.08 -12.44
CA MET A 20 -11.56 -7.75 -13.36
C MET A 20 -10.76 -6.75 -14.22
N ASP A 21 -11.37 -5.62 -14.61
CA ASP A 21 -10.71 -4.52 -15.31
C ASP A 21 -9.80 -3.73 -14.34
N ALA A 22 -10.23 -3.57 -13.09
CA ALA A 22 -9.38 -3.08 -12.01
C ALA A 22 -8.23 -4.03 -11.74
N LEU A 23 -8.43 -5.36 -11.76
CA LEU A 23 -7.36 -6.37 -11.62
C LEU A 23 -6.35 -6.32 -12.78
N ASP A 24 -6.82 -6.12 -14.02
CA ASP A 24 -5.95 -5.90 -15.19
C ASP A 24 -5.18 -4.57 -15.09
N PHE A 25 -5.75 -3.58 -14.40
CA PHE A 25 -5.09 -2.34 -13.99
C PHE A 25 -4.18 -2.49 -12.73
N GLU A 26 -4.52 -3.40 -11.81
CA GLU A 26 -3.79 -3.73 -10.56
C GLU A 26 -2.47 -4.43 -10.86
N ASN A 27 -2.37 -5.11 -12.02
CA ASN A 27 -1.14 -5.75 -12.49
C ASN A 27 -0.02 -4.77 -12.93
N ALA A 28 -0.23 -3.45 -12.90
CA ALA A 28 0.70 -2.47 -13.47
C ALA A 28 1.32 -1.44 -12.49
N TRP A 29 1.20 -1.64 -11.18
CA TRP A 29 1.75 -0.70 -10.20
C TRP A 29 3.12 -1.16 -9.70
N HIS A 30 4.17 -0.71 -10.38
CA HIS A 30 5.54 -0.83 -9.88
C HIS A 30 5.83 0.33 -8.94
N ILE A 31 5.61 0.15 -7.64
CA ILE A 31 6.09 1.11 -6.64
C ILE A 31 7.60 0.93 -6.47
N HIS A 32 8.37 1.96 -6.77
CA HIS A 32 9.82 1.93 -6.62
C HIS A 32 10.24 2.36 -5.20
N LEU A 33 10.43 1.37 -4.33
CA LEU A 33 11.11 1.57 -3.05
C LEU A 33 12.63 1.59 -3.26
N ASP A 34 13.32 2.47 -2.52
CA ASP A 34 14.78 2.41 -2.41
C ASP A 34 15.21 1.25 -1.50
N GLU A 35 16.50 0.88 -1.54
CA GLU A 35 17.00 -0.30 -0.84
C GLU A 35 16.68 -0.29 0.68
N PRO A 36 16.78 0.83 1.43
CA PRO A 36 16.40 0.85 2.84
C PRO A 36 14.92 0.49 3.07
N ARG A 37 14.00 1.02 2.25
CA ARG A 37 12.57 0.72 2.39
C ARG A 37 12.23 -0.67 1.91
N ALA A 38 12.88 -1.14 0.84
CA ALA A 38 12.76 -2.52 0.38
C ALA A 38 13.23 -3.52 1.46
N ALA A 39 14.34 -3.24 2.14
CA ALA A 39 14.77 -4.05 3.28
C ALA A 39 13.74 -4.04 4.42
N HIS A 40 13.21 -2.85 4.76
CA HIS A 40 12.19 -2.75 5.81
C HIS A 40 10.89 -3.47 5.45
N LEU A 41 10.47 -3.44 4.19
CA LEU A 41 9.34 -4.23 3.70
C LEU A 41 9.58 -5.73 3.91
N ARG A 42 10.77 -6.25 3.56
CA ARG A 42 11.12 -7.65 3.79
C ARG A 42 11.07 -8.02 5.28
N GLU A 43 11.47 -7.12 6.18
CA GLU A 43 11.34 -7.33 7.63
C GLU A 43 9.89 -7.43 8.07
N LEU A 44 9.01 -6.57 7.54
CA LEU A 44 7.57 -6.63 7.80
C LEU A 44 6.97 -7.95 7.30
N GLU A 45 7.33 -8.37 6.09
CA GLU A 45 6.89 -9.65 5.51
C GLU A 45 7.37 -10.86 6.32
N ALA A 46 8.64 -10.87 6.73
CA ALA A 46 9.19 -11.91 7.61
C ALA A 46 8.47 -11.97 8.96
N ALA A 47 7.94 -10.84 9.44
CA ALA A 47 7.10 -10.77 10.64
C ALA A 47 5.63 -11.16 10.39
N GLY A 48 5.28 -11.68 9.20
CA GLY A 48 3.92 -12.08 8.85
C GLY A 48 2.98 -10.90 8.58
N ARG A 49 3.53 -9.75 8.17
CA ARG A 49 2.75 -8.54 7.83
C ARG A 49 2.77 -8.34 6.32
N ARG A 50 1.72 -7.76 5.77
CA ARG A 50 1.58 -7.48 4.34
C ARG A 50 1.42 -5.99 4.14
N VAL A 51 2.16 -5.41 3.20
CA VAL A 51 1.99 -4.01 2.81
C VAL A 51 1.23 -3.98 1.50
N TRP A 52 0.15 -3.19 1.43
CA TRP A 52 -0.72 -3.11 0.26
C TRP A 52 -1.06 -1.65 -0.06
N PRO A 53 -0.66 -1.13 -1.23
CA PRO A 53 -1.12 0.17 -1.70
C PRO A 53 -2.57 0.05 -2.17
N THR A 54 -3.41 0.98 -1.75
CA THR A 54 -4.84 1.00 -2.09
C THR A 54 -5.27 2.36 -2.59
N MET A 55 -6.23 2.37 -3.51
CA MET A 55 -6.88 3.58 -4.00
C MET A 55 -8.38 3.54 -3.67
N SER A 56 -8.93 4.67 -3.23
CA SER A 56 -10.37 4.89 -3.11
C SER A 56 -10.90 5.38 -4.45
N THR A 57 -11.85 4.64 -5.04
CA THR A 57 -12.53 5.00 -6.29
C THR A 57 -13.84 5.77 -6.08
N HIS A 58 -14.29 5.89 -4.83
CA HIS A 58 -15.56 6.55 -4.48
C HIS A 58 -15.39 8.03 -4.13
N ASP A 59 -14.15 8.47 -3.89
CA ASP A 59 -13.83 9.86 -3.55
C ASP A 59 -13.37 10.61 -4.80
N GLU A 60 -13.90 11.83 -5.01
CA GLU A 60 -13.34 12.80 -5.95
C GLU A 60 -12.71 13.97 -5.17
N PRO A 61 -11.38 14.21 -5.29
CA PRO A 61 -10.42 13.47 -6.11
C PRO A 61 -10.13 12.06 -5.57
N LEU A 62 -9.75 11.15 -6.47
CA LEU A 62 -9.29 9.80 -6.12
C LEU A 62 -8.16 9.87 -5.10
N MET A 63 -8.19 8.98 -4.12
CA MET A 63 -7.23 9.00 -3.00
C MET A 63 -6.39 7.73 -2.97
N PHE A 64 -5.07 7.88 -2.92
CA PHE A 64 -4.08 6.82 -2.73
C PHE A 64 -3.74 6.67 -1.24
N THR A 65 -3.48 5.45 -0.79
CA THR A 65 -3.10 5.08 0.59
C THR A 65 -2.17 3.87 0.59
N ILE A 66 -1.35 3.72 1.63
CA ILE A 66 -0.58 2.48 1.90
C ILE A 66 -1.09 1.87 3.18
N ASN A 67 -1.56 0.63 3.11
CA ASN A 67 -2.04 -0.14 4.24
C ASN A 67 -1.00 -1.19 4.65
N VAL A 68 -0.92 -1.48 5.95
CA VAL A 68 -0.17 -2.60 6.52
C VAL A 68 -1.16 -3.49 7.22
N TRP A 69 -1.21 -4.75 6.81
CA TRP A 69 -2.10 -5.77 7.32
C TRP A 69 -1.31 -6.85 8.05
N SER A 70 -1.92 -7.50 9.04
CA SER A 70 -1.43 -8.76 9.58
C SER A 70 -1.77 -9.93 8.66
N ALA A 71 -1.13 -11.08 8.91
CA ALA A 71 -1.44 -12.34 8.23
C ALA A 71 -2.90 -12.79 8.38
N ASP A 72 -3.58 -12.42 9.47
CA ASP A 72 -5.01 -12.68 9.70
C ASP A 72 -5.93 -11.58 9.14
N HIS A 73 -5.43 -10.77 8.19
CA HIS A 73 -6.19 -9.75 7.47
C HIS A 73 -6.78 -8.63 8.34
N ARG A 74 -6.09 -8.26 9.43
CA ARG A 74 -6.44 -7.08 10.22
C ARG A 74 -5.60 -5.89 9.79
N LEU A 75 -6.24 -4.73 9.60
CA LEU A 75 -5.54 -3.49 9.30
C LEU A 75 -4.75 -3.06 10.54
N LEU A 76 -3.43 -2.97 10.42
CA LEU A 76 -2.53 -2.58 11.52
C LEU A 76 -2.17 -1.11 11.41
N ALA A 77 -1.76 -0.66 10.23
CA ALA A 77 -1.41 0.72 9.97
C ALA A 77 -1.88 1.16 8.59
N GLN A 78 -2.07 2.46 8.42
CA GLN A 78 -2.41 3.09 7.15
C GLN A 78 -1.59 4.38 7.04
N SER A 79 -1.21 4.82 5.84
CA SER A 79 -0.64 6.15 5.59
C SER A 79 -1.69 7.24 5.76
N ASN A 80 -1.34 8.52 5.68
CA ASN A 80 -2.36 9.51 5.35
C ASN A 80 -2.78 9.33 3.88
N PRO A 81 -4.04 9.57 3.51
CA PRO A 81 -4.44 9.54 2.11
C PRO A 81 -3.82 10.72 1.36
N ALA A 82 -3.45 10.49 0.11
CA ALA A 82 -2.93 11.50 -0.80
C ALA A 82 -3.73 11.51 -2.11
N PRO A 83 -3.92 12.66 -2.77
CA PRO A 83 -4.55 12.71 -4.08
C PRO A 83 -3.79 11.84 -5.09
N TYR A 84 -4.54 11.20 -5.96
CA TYR A 84 -4.00 10.42 -7.07
C TYR A 84 -3.79 11.29 -8.33
N PRO A 85 -2.75 11.04 -9.15
CA PRO A 85 -1.64 10.09 -8.91
C PRO A 85 -0.62 10.64 -7.90
N ALA A 86 -0.08 9.76 -7.06
CA ALA A 86 1.00 10.11 -6.14
C ALA A 86 2.37 9.97 -6.84
N GLU A 87 3.29 10.89 -6.58
CA GLU A 87 4.66 10.81 -7.08
C GLU A 87 5.53 9.86 -6.24
N ASP A 88 6.62 9.32 -6.79
CA ASP A 88 7.51 8.35 -6.11
C ASP A 88 7.96 8.80 -4.72
N GLU A 89 8.36 10.07 -4.56
CA GLU A 89 8.78 10.62 -3.28
C GLU A 89 7.63 10.62 -2.27
N GLN A 90 6.42 11.00 -2.70
CA GLN A 90 5.22 10.96 -1.89
C GLN A 90 4.85 9.53 -1.49
N ILE A 91 4.97 8.56 -2.40
CA ILE A 91 4.71 7.14 -2.11
C ILE A 91 5.69 6.62 -1.05
N ARG A 92 6.97 6.98 -1.15
CA ARG A 92 8.00 6.63 -0.16
C ARG A 92 7.72 7.24 1.21
N GLU A 93 7.32 8.51 1.26
CA GLU A 93 6.91 9.16 2.50
C GLU A 93 5.68 8.49 3.12
N MET A 94 4.69 8.13 2.29
CA MET A 94 3.49 7.42 2.74
C MET A 94 3.82 6.04 3.30
N PHE A 95 4.79 5.33 2.71
CA PHE A 95 5.27 4.06 3.23
C PHE A 95 5.91 4.25 4.61
N ASP A 96 6.80 5.24 4.74
CA ASP A 96 7.45 5.57 6.00
C ASP A 96 6.42 5.95 7.08
N GLN A 97 5.36 6.68 6.72
CA GLN A 97 4.28 7.02 7.64
C GLN A 97 3.54 5.77 8.15
N ALA A 98 3.18 4.85 7.25
CA ALA A 98 2.50 3.61 7.62
C ALA A 98 3.39 2.72 8.50
N ALA A 99 4.66 2.56 8.13
CA ALA A 99 5.64 1.80 8.92
C ALA A 99 5.89 2.42 10.31
N ARG A 100 6.05 3.75 10.39
CA ARG A 100 6.24 4.45 11.68
C ARG A 100 5.03 4.32 12.60
N ARG A 101 3.81 4.35 12.05
CA ARG A 101 2.58 4.14 12.85
C ARG A 101 2.59 2.76 13.50
N LEU A 102 3.03 1.75 12.77
CA LEU A 102 3.17 0.40 13.30
C LEU A 102 4.20 0.31 14.43
N VAL A 103 5.38 0.93 14.27
CA VAL A 103 6.44 0.90 15.30
C VAL A 103 6.02 1.59 16.60
N ASN A 104 5.17 2.62 16.50
CA ASN A 104 4.77 3.44 17.65
C ASN A 104 3.45 2.99 18.30
N ASP A 105 2.71 2.06 17.69
CA ASP A 105 1.44 1.59 18.26
C ASP A 105 1.69 0.36 19.14
N PRO A 106 1.48 0.46 20.47
CA PRO A 106 1.78 -0.63 21.41
C PRO A 106 0.84 -1.85 21.26
N ARG A 107 -0.14 -1.80 20.34
CA ARG A 107 -1.08 -2.89 20.07
C ARG A 107 -0.55 -3.90 19.05
N TYR A 108 0.60 -3.65 18.40
CA TYR A 108 1.13 -4.43 17.28
C TYR A 108 2.59 -4.90 17.45
#